data_AF-A0AAJ1QLM7-F1
#
_entry.id   AF-A0AAJ1QLM7-F1
#
_cell.length_a   1.000
_cell.length_b   1.000
_cell.length_c   1.000
_cell.angle_alpha   90.00
_cell.angle_beta   90.00
_cell.angle_gamma   90.00
#
_symmetry.space_group_name_H-M   'P 1'
#
loop_
_entity.id
_entity.type
_entity.pdbx_description
1 polymer ?
#
loop_
_entity_poly.entity_id
_entity_poly.type
_entity_poly.pdbx_seq_one_letter_code
_entity_poly.pdbx_strand_id
1 'polypeptide(L)'
;MYKPTPDEVEHWRGKLLAFVHETYRAVMRREMLYALSNLDRIRWLIVSGWYMEMEQHMDVPYGAWTKIEGNRSKLAGKQLSLLESWDCGRNSNEIIKTLRRMIPEFLRLNEYLCTQLGVETNEDHIKRIIDMAI
;
A
#
# COMPACT_ATOMS: atom_id res chain seq x y z
N MET A 1 24.39 -0.12 -2.70
CA MET A 1 23.26 0.71 -3.16
C MET A 1 22.12 -0.25 -3.42
N TYR A 2 20.99 -0.10 -2.73
CA TYR A 2 19.85 -1.00 -2.90
C TYR A 2 19.18 -0.70 -4.25
N LYS A 3 18.66 -1.73 -4.92
CA LYS A 3 17.79 -1.60 -6.08
C LYS A 3 16.70 -2.67 -5.99
N PRO A 4 15.43 -2.31 -6.17
CA PRO A 4 14.36 -3.30 -6.15
C PRO A 4 14.55 -4.31 -7.28
N THR A 5 14.18 -5.56 -7.03
CA THR A 5 14.18 -6.60 -8.06
C THR A 5 12.78 -6.80 -8.64
N PRO A 6 12.65 -7.36 -9.87
CA PRO A 6 11.37 -7.81 -10.41
C PRO A 6 10.54 -8.64 -9.42
N ASP A 7 11.17 -9.61 -8.77
CA ASP A 7 10.53 -10.52 -7.82
C ASP A 7 10.03 -9.78 -6.56
N GLU A 8 10.81 -8.82 -6.06
CA GLU A 8 10.39 -7.99 -4.93
C GLU A 8 9.15 -7.16 -5.26
N VAL A 9 9.11 -6.54 -6.44
CA VAL A 9 7.97 -5.73 -6.90
C VAL A 9 6.74 -6.60 -7.15
N GLU A 10 6.91 -7.78 -7.75
CA GLU A 10 5.80 -8.72 -7.95
C GLU A 10 5.24 -9.23 -6.62
N HIS A 11 6.12 -9.60 -5.68
CA HIS A 11 5.71 -10.01 -4.33
C HIS A 11 4.97 -8.90 -3.59
N TRP A 12 5.52 -7.68 -3.62
CA TRP A 12 4.91 -6.49 -3.03
C TRP A 12 3.50 -6.23 -3.60
N ARG A 13 3.37 -6.23 -4.93
CA ARG A 13 2.10 -6.03 -5.65
C ARG A 13 1.08 -7.08 -5.23
N GLY A 14 1.44 -8.36 -5.30
CA GLY A 14 0.53 -9.46 -4.95
C GLY A 14 0.04 -9.36 -3.50
N LYS A 15 0.94 -9.02 -2.57
CA LYS A 15 0.61 -8.87 -1.16
C LYS A 15 -0.33 -7.69 -0.91
N LEU A 16 -0.10 -6.56 -1.57
CA LEU A 16 -0.97 -5.38 -1.46
C LEU A 16 -2.38 -5.69 -1.97
N LEU A 17 -2.51 -6.29 -3.15
CA LEU A 17 -3.81 -6.69 -3.73
C LEU A 17 -4.55 -7.69 -2.84
N ALA A 18 -3.84 -8.65 -2.24
CA ALA A 18 -4.43 -9.59 -1.30
C ALA A 18 -5.04 -8.86 -0.08
N PHE A 19 -4.35 -7.86 0.46
CA PHE A 19 -4.89 -7.06 1.57
C PHE A 19 -6.03 -6.14 1.15
N VAL A 20 -6.06 -5.62 -0.09
CA VAL A 20 -7.22 -4.87 -0.62
C VAL A 20 -8.48 -5.76 -0.55
N HIS A 21 -8.39 -6.99 -1.05
CA HIS A 21 -9.50 -7.95 -1.00
C HIS A 21 -9.87 -8.39 0.41
N GLU A 22 -8.89 -8.68 1.26
CA GLU A 22 -9.18 -9.10 2.64
C GLU A 22 -9.78 -7.97 3.45
N THR A 23 -9.38 -6.72 3.21
CA THR A 23 -10.01 -5.54 3.81
C THR A 23 -11.48 -5.47 3.43
N TYR A 24 -11.80 -5.53 2.13
CA TYR A 24 -13.18 -5.52 1.67
C TYR A 24 -14.01 -6.66 2.26
N ARG A 25 -13.50 -7.90 2.21
CA ARG A 25 -14.20 -9.07 2.74
C ARG A 25 -14.44 -8.95 4.26
N ALA A 26 -13.46 -8.47 5.02
CA ALA A 26 -13.62 -8.22 6.45
C ALA A 26 -14.68 -7.15 6.73
N VAL A 27 -14.77 -6.09 5.91
CA VAL A 27 -15.86 -5.09 6.01
C VAL A 27 -17.22 -5.76 5.77
N MET A 28 -17.35 -6.58 4.73
CA MET A 28 -18.60 -7.30 4.42
C MET A 28 -19.01 -8.27 5.54
N ARG A 29 -18.05 -8.92 6.19
CA ARG A 29 -18.27 -9.80 7.36
C ARG A 29 -18.45 -9.06 8.68
N ARG A 30 -18.40 -7.73 8.68
CA ARG A 30 -18.49 -6.86 9.87
C ARG A 30 -17.32 -7.01 10.87
N GLU A 31 -16.17 -7.47 10.40
CA GLU A 31 -14.94 -7.65 11.20
C GLU A 31 -14.10 -6.36 11.24
N MET A 32 -14.65 -5.26 11.75
CA MET A 32 -14.07 -3.91 11.57
C MET A 32 -12.63 -3.75 12.10
N LEU A 33 -12.25 -4.43 13.18
CA LEU A 33 -10.86 -4.39 13.67
C LEU A 33 -9.90 -5.10 12.72
N TYR A 34 -10.34 -6.22 12.14
CA TYR A 34 -9.53 -6.95 11.18
C TYR A 34 -9.41 -6.17 9.88
N ALA A 35 -10.52 -5.56 9.43
CA ALA A 35 -10.52 -4.65 8.29
C ALA A 35 -9.55 -3.47 8.48
N LEU A 36 -9.57 -2.80 9.65
CA LEU A 36 -8.58 -1.75 9.97
C LEU A 36 -7.15 -2.27 9.99
N SER A 37 -6.93 -3.44 10.60
CA SER A 37 -5.60 -4.06 10.64
C SER A 37 -5.08 -4.42 9.24
N ASN A 38 -5.95 -4.81 8.30
CA ASN A 38 -5.59 -5.01 6.90
C ASN A 38 -5.31 -3.67 6.21
N LEU A 39 -6.11 -2.65 6.48
CA LEU A 39 -5.90 -1.28 5.98
C LEU A 39 -4.52 -0.74 6.38
N ASP A 40 -4.09 -0.96 7.63
CA ASP A 40 -2.75 -0.60 8.09
C ASP A 40 -1.63 -1.35 7.35
N ARG A 41 -1.86 -2.61 6.99
CA ARG A 41 -0.90 -3.37 6.18
C ARG A 41 -0.80 -2.81 4.77
N ILE A 42 -1.89 -2.32 4.19
CA ILE A 42 -1.87 -1.63 2.89
C ILE A 42 -1.07 -0.34 2.99
N ARG A 43 -1.31 0.50 4.02
CA ARG A 43 -0.51 1.72 4.26
C ARG A 43 0.98 1.40 4.35
N TRP A 44 1.33 0.38 5.14
CA TRP A 44 2.72 -0.05 5.30
C TRP A 44 3.33 -0.52 3.97
N LEU A 45 2.58 -1.28 3.16
CA LEU A 45 3.04 -1.72 1.85
C LEU A 45 3.24 -0.55 0.89
N ILE A 46 2.37 0.45 0.89
CA ILE A 46 2.57 1.67 0.09
C ILE A 46 3.85 2.39 0.52
N VAL A 47 4.09 2.53 1.83
CA VAL A 47 5.35 3.09 2.35
C VAL A 47 6.55 2.28 1.88
N SER A 48 6.50 0.94 1.94
CA SER A 48 7.58 0.11 1.41
C SER A 48 7.81 0.33 -0.10
N GLY A 49 6.74 0.62 -0.86
CA GLY A 49 6.81 1.04 -2.26
C GLY A 49 7.53 2.38 -2.45
N TRP A 50 7.30 3.37 -1.59
CA TRP A 50 8.06 4.63 -1.59
C TRP A 50 9.54 4.41 -1.32
N TYR A 51 9.89 3.52 -0.39
CA TYR A 51 11.28 3.16 -0.13
C TYR A 51 11.94 2.50 -1.35
N MET A 52 11.22 1.60 -2.04
CA MET A 52 11.68 1.03 -3.31
C MET A 52 11.89 2.09 -4.40
N GLU A 53 10.95 3.03 -4.55
CA GLU A 53 11.04 4.16 -5.49
C GLU A 53 12.26 5.05 -5.22
N MET A 54 12.63 5.20 -3.95
CA MET A 54 13.82 5.96 -3.53
C MET A 54 15.12 5.16 -3.63
N GLU A 55 15.09 3.91 -4.11
CA GLU A 55 16.22 2.97 -4.08
C GLU A 55 16.81 2.81 -2.66
N GLN A 56 15.93 2.75 -1.66
CA GLN A 56 16.32 2.53 -0.26
C GLN A 56 15.63 1.31 0.35
N HIS A 57 16.38 0.57 1.16
CA HIS A 57 15.81 -0.51 1.93
C HIS A 57 15.04 0.06 3.14
N MET A 58 13.87 -0.50 3.41
CA MET A 58 13.07 -0.19 4.58
C MET A 58 13.57 -1.06 5.75
N ASP A 59 14.50 -0.53 6.54
CA ASP A 59 15.17 -1.26 7.64
C ASP A 59 14.29 -1.38 8.91
N VAL A 60 13.06 -1.85 8.74
CA VAL A 60 12.13 -2.12 9.84
C VAL A 60 11.34 -3.40 9.58
N PRO A 61 10.95 -4.14 10.64
CA PRO A 61 10.10 -5.32 10.48
C PRO A 61 8.77 -4.98 9.81
N TYR A 62 8.19 -5.97 9.12
CA TYR A 62 6.88 -5.85 8.49
C TYR A 62 5.81 -5.40 9.49
N GLY A 63 5.09 -4.31 9.17
CA GLY A 63 4.06 -3.73 10.02
C GLY A 63 4.57 -2.84 11.16
N ALA A 64 5.88 -2.66 11.30
CA ALA A 64 6.45 -1.70 12.26
C ALA A 64 6.49 -0.29 11.64
N TRP A 65 6.02 0.70 12.43
CA TRP A 65 5.98 2.12 12.05
C TRP A 65 7.14 2.95 12.63
N THR A 66 8.06 2.30 13.35
CA THR A 66 9.25 2.96 13.91
C THR A 66 10.06 3.61 12.79
N LYS A 67 10.51 4.85 12.99
CA LYS A 67 11.31 5.64 12.03
C LYS A 67 10.60 5.97 10.70
N ILE A 68 9.29 5.75 10.57
CA ILE A 68 8.55 6.03 9.33
C ILE A 68 7.87 7.41 9.31
N GLU A 69 7.32 7.87 10.43
CA GLU A 69 6.55 9.14 10.46
C GLU A 69 7.28 10.28 11.17
N GLY A 70 8.13 9.97 12.16
CA GLY A 70 8.83 10.97 12.97
C GLY A 70 10.11 11.52 12.33
N ASN A 71 10.89 12.28 13.09
CA ASN A 71 12.11 12.99 12.63
C ASN A 71 13.22 12.12 12.00
N ARG A 72 13.10 10.79 12.11
CA ARG A 72 14.03 9.82 11.49
C ARG A 72 13.50 9.27 10.16
N SER A 73 12.32 9.73 9.74
CA SER A 73 11.72 9.38 8.45
C SER A 73 12.56 9.88 7.31
N LYS A 74 12.56 9.11 6.23
CA LYS A 74 13.15 9.49 4.96
C LYS A 74 12.08 9.94 3.95
N LEU A 75 10.80 9.84 4.34
CA LEU A 75 9.69 10.23 3.49
C LEU A 75 9.66 11.74 3.30
N ALA A 76 9.36 12.16 2.08
CA ALA A 76 9.15 13.56 1.76
C ALA A 76 7.87 14.09 2.44
N GLY A 77 7.80 15.41 2.64
CA GLY A 77 6.62 16.04 3.27
C GLY A 77 5.30 15.67 2.59
N LYS A 78 5.28 15.54 1.25
CA LYS A 78 4.08 15.10 0.50
C LYS A 78 3.66 13.66 0.83
N GLN A 79 4.61 12.74 1.02
CA GLN A 79 4.33 11.34 1.38
C GLN A 79 3.78 11.26 2.81
N LEU A 80 4.37 12.03 3.73
CA LEU A 80 3.88 12.13 5.11
C LEU A 80 2.47 12.72 5.17
N SER A 81 2.21 13.82 4.46
CA SER A 81 0.87 14.41 4.39
C SER A 81 -0.15 13.48 3.74
N LEU A 82 0.26 12.70 2.73
CA LEU A 82 -0.62 11.71 2.10
C LEU A 82 -0.97 10.57 3.07
N LEU A 83 0.02 10.05 3.80
CA LEU A 83 -0.17 9.03 4.83
C LEU A 83 -1.10 9.51 5.95
N GLU A 84 -0.88 10.73 6.46
CA GLU A 84 -1.75 11.37 7.45
C GLU A 84 -3.19 11.52 6.93
N SER A 85 -3.35 11.88 5.65
CA SER A 85 -4.67 12.04 5.04
C SER A 85 -5.50 10.74 4.97
N TRP A 86 -4.85 9.59 5.14
CA TRP A 86 -5.49 8.28 5.18
C TRP A 86 -5.91 7.87 6.60
N ASP A 87 -6.05 8.80 7.55
CA ASP A 87 -6.72 8.52 8.82
C ASP A 87 -8.12 7.89 8.60
N CYS A 88 -8.52 7.01 9.52
CA CYS A 88 -9.71 6.19 9.34
C CYS A 88 -10.29 5.68 10.66
N GLY A 89 -11.57 5.96 10.90
CA GLY A 89 -12.34 5.39 11.99
C GLY A 89 -12.77 3.94 11.76
N ARG A 90 -13.25 3.30 12.84
CA ARG A 90 -13.71 1.91 12.87
C ARG A 90 -15.15 1.75 12.37
N ASN A 91 -15.43 2.13 11.13
CA ASN A 91 -16.70 1.86 10.49
C ASN A 91 -16.55 1.51 9.00
N SER A 92 -17.53 0.80 8.44
CA SER A 92 -17.47 0.27 7.08
C SER A 92 -17.27 1.35 6.03
N ASN A 93 -17.98 2.47 6.15
CA ASN A 93 -17.98 3.52 5.14
C ASN A 93 -16.64 4.24 5.09
N GLU A 94 -16.06 4.55 6.25
CA GLU A 94 -14.74 5.15 6.34
C GLU A 94 -13.65 4.21 5.83
N ILE A 95 -13.67 2.93 6.23
CA ILE A 95 -12.67 1.94 5.79
C ILE A 95 -12.66 1.82 4.27
N ILE A 96 -13.84 1.66 3.65
CA ILE A 96 -13.95 1.53 2.18
C ILE A 96 -13.56 2.85 1.48
N LYS A 97 -13.97 4.00 2.02
CA LYS A 97 -13.57 5.31 1.49
C LYS A 97 -12.06 5.49 1.53
N THR A 98 -11.42 5.15 2.65
CA THR A 98 -9.96 5.27 2.80
C THR A 98 -9.22 4.26 1.93
N LEU A 99 -9.71 3.02 1.82
CA LEU A 99 -9.17 2.04 0.88
C LEU A 99 -9.15 2.58 -0.56
N ARG A 100 -10.29 3.11 -1.05
CA ARG A 100 -10.37 3.73 -2.39
C ARG A 100 -9.41 4.90 -2.57
N ARG A 101 -9.16 5.69 -1.53
CA ARG A 101 -8.21 6.82 -1.56
C ARG A 101 -6.74 6.39 -1.63
N MET A 102 -6.41 5.17 -1.21
CA MET A 102 -5.05 4.62 -1.30
C MET A 102 -4.74 4.02 -2.68
N ILE A 103 -5.76 3.55 -3.40
CA ILE A 103 -5.58 2.89 -4.71
C ILE A 103 -4.81 3.73 -5.73
N PRO A 104 -5.09 5.03 -5.94
CA PRO A 104 -4.35 5.82 -6.94
C PRO A 104 -2.85 5.85 -6.68
N GLU A 105 -2.43 5.92 -5.42
CA GLU A 105 -1.01 5.93 -5.07
C GLU A 105 -0.35 4.56 -5.29
N PHE A 106 -1.07 3.49 -4.99
CA PHE A 106 -0.62 2.14 -5.33
C PHE A 106 -0.42 1.98 -6.85
N LEU A 107 -1.38 2.40 -7.66
CA LEU A 107 -1.30 2.29 -9.12
C LEU A 107 -0.11 3.09 -9.68
N ARG A 108 0.08 4.32 -9.20
CA ARG A 108 1.24 5.17 -9.54
C ARG A 108 2.56 4.47 -9.23
N LEU A 109 2.68 3.90 -8.02
CA LEU A 109 3.88 3.18 -7.61
C LEU A 109 4.12 1.92 -8.44
N ASN A 110 3.07 1.15 -8.71
CA ASN A 110 3.19 -0.06 -9.53
C ASN A 110 3.67 0.28 -10.94
N GLU A 111 3.09 1.29 -11.58
CA GLU A 111 3.51 1.76 -12.91
C GLU A 111 4.97 2.21 -12.91
N TYR A 112 5.36 3.05 -11.93
CA TYR A 112 6.73 3.54 -11.82
C TYR A 112 7.73 2.39 -11.64
N LEU A 113 7.51 1.52 -10.65
CA LEU A 113 8.42 0.43 -10.34
C LEU A 113 8.52 -0.58 -11.49
N CYS A 114 7.40 -0.90 -12.13
CA CYS A 114 7.39 -1.82 -13.26
C CYS A 114 8.14 -1.25 -14.46
N THR A 115 7.95 0.04 -14.75
CA THR A 115 8.65 0.74 -15.84
C THR A 115 10.16 0.76 -15.62
N GLN A 116 10.61 1.06 -14.39
CA GLN A 116 12.04 1.07 -14.06
C GLN A 116 12.71 -0.30 -14.20
N LEU A 117 11.96 -1.38 -13.98
CA LEU A 117 12.48 -2.75 -14.01
C LEU A 117 12.20 -3.50 -15.31
N GLY A 118 11.48 -2.88 -16.26
CA GLY A 118 11.12 -3.52 -17.53
C GLY A 118 10.17 -4.70 -17.36
N VAL A 119 9.33 -4.70 -16.32
CA VAL A 119 8.33 -5.75 -16.05
C VAL A 119 6.93 -5.27 -16.42
N GLU A 120 6.01 -6.21 -16.66
CA GLU A 120 4.64 -5.89 -17.02
C GLU A 120 3.87 -5.26 -15.84
N THR A 121 3.22 -4.13 -16.11
CA THR A 121 2.41 -3.41 -15.12
C THR A 121 1.16 -4.18 -14.73
N ASN A 122 0.66 -5.06 -15.61
CA ASN A 122 -0.57 -5.84 -15.43
C ASN A 122 -1.80 -4.98 -15.10
N GLU A 123 -1.85 -3.76 -15.64
CA GLU A 123 -2.80 -2.73 -15.20
C GLU A 123 -4.27 -3.17 -15.31
N ASP A 124 -4.67 -3.78 -16.42
CA ASP A 124 -6.03 -4.29 -16.61
C ASP A 124 -6.40 -5.40 -15.62
N HIS A 125 -5.44 -6.29 -15.32
CA HIS A 125 -5.63 -7.35 -14.33
C HIS A 125 -5.78 -6.77 -12.92
N ILE A 126 -4.93 -5.81 -12.56
CA ILE A 126 -4.97 -5.08 -11.30
C ILE A 126 -6.30 -4.35 -11.13
N LYS A 127 -6.76 -3.63 -12.16
CA LYS A 127 -8.05 -2.91 -12.13
C LYS A 127 -9.20 -3.87 -11.87
N ARG A 128 -9.26 -5.01 -12.58
CA ARG A 128 -10.28 -6.05 -12.33
C ARG A 128 -10.26 -6.58 -10.90
N ILE A 129 -9.08 -6.80 -10.34
CA ILE A 129 -8.90 -7.23 -8.94
C ILE A 129 -9.47 -6.18 -7.98
N ILE A 130 -9.15 -4.90 -8.21
CA ILE A 130 -9.64 -3.80 -7.38
C ILE A 130 -11.17 -3.64 -7.52
N ASP A 131 -11.71 -3.70 -8.73
CA ASP A 131 -13.15 -3.54 -9.01
C ASP A 131 -14.01 -4.63 -8.36
N MET A 132 -13.45 -5.82 -8.12
CA MET A 132 -14.11 -6.88 -7.36
C MET A 132 -14.20 -6.56 -5.85
N ALA A 133 -13.39 -5.63 -5.35
CA ALA A 133 -13.31 -5.26 -3.95
C ALA A 133 -13.97 -3.90 -3.65
N ILE A 134 -13.99 -2.94 -4.58
CA ILE A 134 -14.43 -1.56 -4.30
C ILE A 134 -14.90 -0.81 -5.53
#